data_AF-A0A1G7GJZ6-F1
#
_entry.id   AF-A0A1G7GJZ6-F1
#
_cell.length_a   1.000
_cell.length_b   1.000
_cell.length_c   1.000
_cell.angle_alpha   90.00
_cell.angle_beta   90.00
_cell.angle_gamma   90.00
#
_symmetry.space_group_name_H-M   'P 1'
#
loop_
_entity.id
_entity.type
_entity.pdbx_description
1 polymer ?
#
loop_
_entity_poly.entity_id
_entity_poly.type
_entity_poly.pdbx_seq_one_letter_code
_entity_poly.pdbx_strand_id
1 'polypeptide(L)'
;MKKIILIITALFFAHTIHAQTFSEWFRQGKTQKKYLLEQIAALKAYTTVLKKGYDISQMGLTAIGDIKNGDFGLHSAYFNSLKAVNPEVAKYPRIADILSMQQDIQTLAGKSKSKALQSNLFSVSEKDYLNGVYVRLNTDCLQTLNELEAVTTPGKLEMKYDERIKRIDKLFAQSQSQYGFAKSFSNDLLMMQIQKSYQNTDLQTARTLYGIK
;
A
#
# COMPACT_ATOMS: atom_id res chain seq x y z
N MET A 1 -44.15 38.10 -38.93
CA MET A 1 -43.00 37.25 -39.32
C MET A 1 -41.87 37.27 -38.28
N LYS A 2 -41.29 38.43 -37.93
CA LYS A 2 -40.21 38.52 -36.91
C LYS A 2 -40.55 37.89 -35.54
N LYS A 3 -41.79 38.04 -35.05
CA LYS A 3 -42.24 37.45 -33.78
C LYS A 3 -42.35 35.92 -33.80
N ILE A 4 -42.64 35.33 -34.97
CA ILE A 4 -42.79 33.88 -35.13
C ILE A 4 -41.40 33.22 -35.14
N ILE A 5 -40.44 33.84 -35.81
CA ILE A 5 -39.04 33.38 -35.84
C ILE A 5 -38.45 33.36 -34.42
N LEU A 6 -38.78 34.35 -33.59
CA LEU A 6 -38.29 34.49 -32.21
C LEU A 6 -38.85 33.41 -31.27
N ILE A 7 -40.09 32.98 -31.50
CA ILE A 7 -40.72 31.88 -30.74
C ILE A 7 -40.11 30.53 -31.13
N ILE A 8 -39.83 30.33 -32.42
CA ILE A 8 -39.23 29.09 -32.94
C ILE A 8 -37.78 28.95 -32.46
N THR A 9 -36.99 30.04 -32.42
CA THR A 9 -35.63 29.98 -31.85
C THR A 9 -35.64 29.73 -30.34
N ALA A 10 -36.56 30.31 -29.57
CA ALA A 10 -36.68 30.04 -28.14
C ALA A 10 -37.04 28.56 -27.83
N LEU A 11 -37.89 27.95 -28.65
CA LEU A 11 -38.25 26.53 -28.53
C LEU A 11 -37.08 25.58 -28.85
N PHE A 12 -36.20 25.94 -29.80
CA PHE A 12 -35.01 25.14 -30.13
C PHE A 12 -33.95 25.15 -29.00
N PHE A 13 -33.82 26.24 -28.23
CA PHE A 13 -32.90 26.32 -27.10
C PHE A 13 -33.39 25.60 -25.83
N ALA A 14 -34.67 25.23 -25.74
CA ALA A 14 -35.23 24.57 -24.57
C ALA A 14 -34.90 23.06 -24.49
N HIS A 15 -34.49 22.42 -25.60
CA HIS A 15 -34.26 20.98 -25.66
C HIS A 15 -32.91 20.50 -25.13
N THR A 16 -31.99 21.41 -24.76
CA THR A 16 -30.64 21.03 -24.29
C THR A 16 -30.46 21.07 -22.77
N ILE A 17 -31.52 21.30 -21.98
CA ILE A 17 -31.42 21.49 -20.53
C ILE A 17 -32.03 20.29 -19.79
N HIS A 18 -31.21 19.30 -19.45
CA HIS A 18 -31.61 18.10 -18.68
C HIS A 18 -31.63 18.35 -17.16
N ALA A 19 -31.94 19.57 -16.71
CA ALA A 19 -31.69 19.96 -15.33
C ALA A 19 -32.84 19.67 -14.35
N GLN A 20 -34.07 19.38 -14.81
CA GLN A 20 -35.22 19.15 -13.91
C GLN A 20 -36.20 18.10 -14.42
N THR A 21 -36.65 17.20 -13.53
CA THR A 21 -37.64 16.17 -13.86
C THR A 21 -39.06 16.56 -13.47
N PHE A 22 -40.07 15.98 -14.12
CA PHE A 22 -41.50 16.22 -13.80
C PHE A 22 -41.84 15.96 -12.32
N SER A 23 -41.13 15.01 -11.69
CA SER A 23 -41.22 14.73 -10.26
C SER A 23 -40.69 15.84 -9.36
N GLU A 24 -39.77 16.68 -9.82
CA GLU A 24 -39.25 17.84 -9.09
C GLU A 24 -40.21 19.02 -9.13
N TRP A 25 -40.96 19.18 -10.23
CA TRP A 25 -41.98 20.22 -10.37
C TRP A 25 -43.27 19.91 -9.59
N PHE A 26 -43.75 18.66 -9.63
CA PHE A 26 -45.08 18.32 -9.10
C PHE A 26 -45.07 17.45 -7.83
N ARG A 27 -43.91 16.92 -7.41
CA ARG A 27 -43.78 16.06 -6.21
C ARG A 27 -42.55 16.41 -5.37
N GLN A 28 -42.22 17.70 -5.33
CA GLN A 28 -40.97 18.26 -4.80
C GLN A 28 -40.56 17.70 -3.43
N GLY A 29 -41.46 17.67 -2.43
CA GLY A 29 -41.15 17.18 -1.08
C GLY A 29 -40.90 15.66 -1.00
N LYS A 30 -41.57 14.85 -1.84
CA LYS A 30 -41.34 13.40 -1.90
C LYS A 30 -40.00 13.10 -2.59
N THR A 31 -39.67 13.89 -3.62
CA THR A 31 -38.40 13.81 -4.36
C THR A 31 -37.21 14.24 -3.50
N GLN A 32 -37.33 15.32 -2.73
CA GLN A 32 -36.31 15.74 -1.75
C GLN A 32 -36.07 14.69 -0.67
N LYS A 33 -37.13 14.10 -0.09
CA LYS A 33 -36.98 13.01 0.89
C LYS A 33 -36.26 11.80 0.29
N LYS A 34 -36.53 11.45 -0.97
CA LYS A 34 -35.84 10.37 -1.68
C LYS A 34 -34.34 10.68 -1.83
N TYR A 35 -33.98 11.88 -2.28
CA TYR A 35 -32.57 12.29 -2.40
C TYR A 35 -31.83 12.29 -1.05
N LEU A 36 -32.47 12.77 0.02
CA LEU A 36 -31.89 12.74 1.36
C LEU A 36 -31.65 11.30 1.85
N LEU A 37 -32.57 10.38 1.56
CA LEU A 37 -32.40 8.95 1.85
C LEU A 37 -31.22 8.33 1.09
N GLU A 38 -31.09 8.65 -0.20
CA GLU A 38 -29.96 8.23 -1.04
C GLU A 38 -28.64 8.79 -0.51
N GLN A 39 -28.61 10.06 -0.07
CA GLN A 39 -27.43 10.67 0.56
C GLN A 39 -27.08 10.00 1.89
N ILE A 40 -28.05 9.70 2.75
CA ILE A 40 -27.82 8.98 4.01
C ILE A 40 -27.26 7.58 3.74
N ALA A 41 -27.77 6.89 2.72
CA ALA A 41 -27.25 5.59 2.31
C ALA A 41 -25.81 5.68 1.80
N ALA A 42 -25.50 6.67 0.96
CA ALA A 42 -24.14 6.93 0.48
C ALA A 42 -23.19 7.27 1.62
N LEU A 43 -23.60 8.13 2.56
CA LEU A 43 -22.82 8.47 3.75
C LEU A 43 -22.58 7.25 4.64
N LYS A 44 -23.57 6.38 4.84
CA LYS A 44 -23.37 5.11 5.56
C LYS A 44 -22.33 4.21 4.90
N ALA A 45 -22.38 4.08 3.58
CA ALA A 45 -21.36 3.33 2.84
C ALA A 45 -19.97 3.94 3.02
N TYR A 46 -19.84 5.28 2.97
CA TYR A 46 -18.58 5.97 3.26
C TYR A 46 -18.09 5.72 4.69
N THR A 47 -18.97 5.73 5.70
CA THR A 47 -18.59 5.46 7.09
C THR A 47 -18.04 4.05 7.27
N THR A 48 -18.60 3.05 6.57
CA THR A 48 -18.07 1.67 6.60
C THR A 48 -16.68 1.58 5.97
N VAL A 49 -16.45 2.27 4.85
CA VAL A 49 -15.14 2.33 4.20
C VAL A 49 -14.12 3.06 5.10
N LEU A 50 -14.51 4.18 5.71
CA LEU A 50 -13.69 4.93 6.66
C LEU A 50 -13.30 4.09 7.88
N LYS A 51 -14.26 3.36 8.46
CA LYS A 51 -14.01 2.51 9.63
C LYS A 51 -13.07 1.37 9.30
N LYS A 52 -13.25 0.70 8.15
CA LYS A 52 -12.29 -0.28 7.64
C LYS A 52 -10.90 0.31 7.43
N GLY A 53 -10.80 1.52 6.88
CA GLY A 53 -9.52 2.23 6.74
C GLY A 53 -8.84 2.47 8.09
N TYR A 54 -9.61 2.91 9.09
CA TYR A 54 -9.10 3.14 10.45
C TYR A 54 -8.62 1.84 11.11
N ASP A 55 -9.40 0.75 10.98
CA ASP A 55 -9.04 -0.57 11.51
C ASP A 55 -7.77 -1.13 10.84
N ILE A 56 -7.63 -0.94 9.52
CA ILE A 56 -6.43 -1.35 8.77
C ILE A 56 -5.21 -0.51 9.16
N SER A 57 -5.36 0.80 9.29
CA SER A 57 -4.29 1.69 9.74
C SER A 57 -3.84 1.34 11.17
N GLN A 58 -4.79 1.05 12.05
CA GLN A 58 -4.51 0.65 13.43
C GLN A 58 -3.82 -0.73 13.49
N MET A 59 -4.31 -1.73 12.76
CA MET A 59 -3.63 -3.04 12.64
C MET A 59 -2.24 -2.90 12.01
N GLY A 60 -2.09 -2.05 11.01
CA GLY A 60 -0.80 -1.75 10.38
C GLY A 60 0.17 -1.10 11.35
N LEU A 61 -0.27 -0.12 12.14
CA LEU A 61 0.54 0.53 13.18
C LEU A 61 0.94 -0.44 14.30
N THR A 62 0.03 -1.34 14.71
CA THR A 62 0.33 -2.40 15.68
C THR A 62 1.34 -3.41 15.13
N ALA A 63 1.12 -3.94 13.92
CA ALA A 63 2.05 -4.87 13.28
C ALA A 63 3.43 -4.24 13.03
N ILE A 64 3.48 -2.95 12.69
CA ILE A 64 4.75 -2.20 12.60
C ILE A 64 5.40 -2.06 13.97
N GLY A 65 4.64 -1.79 15.03
CA GLY A 65 5.15 -1.74 16.40
C GLY A 65 5.82 -3.05 16.80
N ASP A 66 5.17 -4.17 16.48
CA ASP A 66 5.66 -5.51 16.81
C ASP A 66 6.91 -5.88 15.98
N ILE A 67 6.93 -5.57 14.68
CA ILE A 67 8.08 -5.83 13.79
C ILE A 67 9.26 -4.89 14.07
N LYS A 68 9.00 -3.61 14.36
CA LYS A 68 10.04 -2.58 14.60
C LYS A 68 10.78 -2.81 15.92
N ASN A 69 10.13 -3.38 16.93
CA ASN A 69 10.66 -3.38 18.29
C ASN A 69 11.49 -4.61 18.69
N GLY A 70 11.79 -5.56 17.80
CA GLY A 70 12.78 -6.58 18.16
C GLY A 70 13.00 -7.74 17.19
N ASP A 71 11.98 -8.19 16.47
CA ASP A 71 11.98 -9.55 15.91
C ASP A 71 13.10 -9.81 14.87
N PHE A 72 13.28 -8.93 13.88
CA PHE A 72 14.35 -9.08 12.88
C PHE A 72 15.76 -8.89 13.44
N GLY A 73 15.93 -7.93 14.36
CA GLY A 73 17.21 -7.71 15.03
C GLY A 73 17.62 -8.92 15.85
N LEU A 74 16.65 -9.56 16.53
CA LEU A 74 16.83 -10.80 17.27
C LEU A 74 17.24 -11.95 16.35
N HIS A 75 16.59 -12.13 15.20
CA HIS A 75 17.00 -13.16 14.24
C HIS A 75 18.41 -12.92 13.70
N SER A 76 18.75 -11.70 13.28
CA SER A 76 20.10 -11.39 12.80
C SER A 76 21.16 -11.65 13.88
N ALA A 77 20.91 -11.22 15.12
CA ALA A 77 21.80 -11.48 16.25
C ALA A 77 21.92 -12.99 16.56
N TYR A 78 20.82 -13.72 16.51
CA TYR A 78 20.79 -15.17 16.67
C TYR A 78 21.60 -15.89 15.59
N PHE A 79 21.43 -15.56 14.32
CA PHE A 79 22.18 -16.23 13.25
C PHE A 79 23.66 -15.86 13.27
N ASN A 80 24.00 -14.63 13.65
CA ASN A 80 25.39 -14.23 13.86
C ASN A 80 26.03 -15.04 14.99
N SER A 81 25.30 -15.31 16.08
CA SER A 81 25.79 -16.18 17.16
C SER A 81 25.90 -17.62 16.69
N LEU A 82 24.92 -18.14 15.92
CA LEU A 82 24.94 -19.49 15.36
C LEU A 82 26.13 -19.70 14.43
N LYS A 83 26.46 -18.72 13.59
CA LYS A 83 27.65 -18.73 12.74
C LYS A 83 28.94 -18.76 13.56
N ALA A 84 28.98 -18.08 14.70
CA ALA A 84 30.15 -18.06 15.58
C ALA A 84 30.36 -19.40 16.30
N VAL A 85 29.28 -20.12 16.63
CA VAL A 85 29.35 -21.35 17.45
C VAL A 85 29.21 -22.66 16.65
N ASN A 86 28.68 -22.62 15.43
CA ASN A 86 28.45 -23.79 14.59
C ASN A 86 29.26 -23.72 13.28
N PRO A 87 30.39 -24.45 13.18
CA PRO A 87 31.26 -24.45 12.00
C PRO A 87 30.56 -24.94 10.73
N GLU A 88 29.58 -25.83 10.83
CA GLU A 88 28.84 -26.32 9.67
C GLU A 88 27.90 -25.25 9.10
N VAL A 89 27.28 -24.44 9.95
CA VAL A 89 26.48 -23.27 9.51
C VAL A 89 27.37 -22.21 8.87
N ALA A 90 28.58 -22.00 9.40
CA ALA A 90 29.56 -21.07 8.84
C ALA A 90 30.06 -21.47 7.44
N LYS A 91 30.00 -22.77 7.09
CA LYS A 91 30.41 -23.30 5.78
C LYS A 91 29.45 -22.98 4.63
N TYR A 92 28.26 -22.42 4.90
CA TYR A 92 27.31 -22.05 3.85
C TYR A 92 27.23 -20.54 3.65
N PRO A 93 27.93 -19.99 2.62
CA PRO A 93 27.86 -18.58 2.28
C PRO A 93 26.42 -18.07 2.08
N ARG A 94 25.55 -18.91 1.51
CA ARG A 94 24.15 -18.57 1.21
C ARG A 94 23.34 -18.15 2.43
N ILE A 95 23.66 -18.66 3.63
CA ILE A 95 22.97 -18.25 4.86
C ILE A 95 23.29 -16.78 5.13
N ALA A 96 24.56 -16.38 5.02
CA ALA A 96 24.94 -14.99 5.18
C ALA A 96 24.32 -14.09 4.10
N ASP A 97 24.25 -14.56 2.85
CA ASP A 97 23.64 -13.80 1.76
C ASP A 97 22.13 -13.61 1.99
N ILE A 98 21.42 -14.64 2.46
CA ILE A 98 20.00 -14.52 2.86
C ILE A 98 19.86 -13.42 3.91
N LEU A 99 20.63 -13.48 4.99
CA LEU A 99 20.53 -12.50 6.08
C LEU A 99 20.84 -11.07 5.61
N SER A 100 21.85 -10.91 4.75
CA SER A 100 22.18 -9.62 4.15
C SER A 100 21.02 -9.08 3.32
N MET A 101 20.43 -9.91 2.44
CA MET A 101 19.27 -9.51 1.65
C MET A 101 18.08 -9.13 2.54
N GLN A 102 17.80 -9.90 3.59
CA GLN A 102 16.71 -9.61 4.51
C GLN A 102 16.92 -8.27 5.23
N GLN A 103 18.15 -7.95 5.63
CA GLN A 103 18.51 -6.66 6.24
C GLN A 103 18.39 -5.50 5.24
N ASP A 104 18.81 -5.71 3.99
CA ASP A 104 18.69 -4.71 2.93
C ASP A 104 17.22 -4.43 2.60
N ILE A 105 16.37 -5.47 2.56
CA ILE A 105 14.91 -5.32 2.41
C ILE A 105 14.35 -4.41 3.50
N GLN A 106 14.68 -4.68 4.76
CA GLN A 106 14.17 -3.89 5.89
C GLN A 106 14.61 -2.43 5.81
N THR A 107 15.88 -2.20 5.48
CA THR A 107 16.43 -0.85 5.34
C THR A 107 15.75 -0.09 4.21
N LEU A 108 15.59 -0.74 3.06
CA LEU A 108 14.97 -0.14 1.87
C LEU A 108 13.48 0.13 2.10
N ALA A 109 12.72 -0.89 2.53
CA ALA A 109 11.29 -0.79 2.78
C ALA A 109 10.99 0.24 3.88
N GLY A 110 11.76 0.25 4.97
CA GLY A 110 11.62 1.21 6.05
C GLY A 110 11.80 2.67 5.59
N LYS A 111 12.85 2.93 4.80
CA LYS A 111 13.10 4.27 4.21
C LYS A 111 11.99 4.68 3.24
N SER A 112 11.63 3.82 2.29
CA SER A 112 10.60 4.10 1.28
C SER A 112 9.24 4.35 1.93
N LYS A 113 8.87 3.52 2.91
CA LYS A 113 7.63 3.66 3.68
C LYS A 113 7.58 4.96 4.46
N SER A 114 8.61 5.26 5.25
CA SER A 114 8.67 6.48 6.07
C SER A 114 8.52 7.73 5.20
N LYS A 115 9.24 7.79 4.07
CA LYS A 115 9.15 8.91 3.11
C LYS A 115 7.75 9.06 2.51
N ALA A 116 7.10 7.95 2.15
CA ALA A 116 5.77 7.99 1.56
C ALA A 116 4.69 8.40 2.56
N LEU A 117 4.71 7.83 3.78
CA LEU A 117 3.70 8.10 4.80
C LEU A 117 3.78 9.54 5.35
N GLN A 118 4.99 10.09 5.48
CA GLN A 118 5.20 11.47 5.93
C GLN A 118 4.86 12.51 4.85
N SER A 119 4.80 12.12 3.58
CA SER A 119 4.45 13.03 2.50
C SER A 119 2.94 13.33 2.48
N ASN A 120 2.59 14.57 2.11
CA ASN A 120 1.21 14.97 1.83
C ASN A 120 0.77 14.64 0.39
N LEU A 121 1.58 13.87 -0.34
CA LEU A 121 1.34 13.54 -1.75
C LEU A 121 0.32 12.42 -1.93
N PHE A 122 0.17 11.56 -0.92
CA PHE A 122 -0.69 10.39 -0.98
C PHE A 122 -1.97 10.60 -0.16
N SER A 123 -3.09 10.13 -0.70
CA SER A 123 -4.36 10.06 0.01
C SER A 123 -4.29 9.03 1.15
N VAL A 124 -5.30 9.05 2.04
CA VAL A 124 -5.41 8.06 3.12
C VAL A 124 -5.48 6.64 2.55
N SER A 125 -6.31 6.41 1.52
CA SER A 125 -6.46 5.08 0.90
C SER A 125 -5.20 4.59 0.21
N GLU A 126 -4.43 5.50 -0.42
CA GLU A 126 -3.12 5.17 -1.00
C GLU A 126 -2.13 4.77 0.09
N LYS A 127 -2.07 5.51 1.20
CA LYS A 127 -1.21 5.17 2.34
C LYS A 127 -1.58 3.83 2.97
N ASP A 128 -2.88 3.50 3.05
CA ASP A 128 -3.36 2.20 3.54
C ASP A 128 -2.93 1.05 2.61
N TYR A 129 -3.04 1.25 1.29
CA TYR A 129 -2.54 0.29 0.31
C TYR A 129 -1.04 0.05 0.47
N LEU A 130 -0.23 1.13 0.54
CA LEU A 130 1.21 1.02 0.74
C LEU A 130 1.54 0.26 2.03
N ASN A 131 0.83 0.55 3.12
CA ASN A 131 0.98 -0.17 4.38
C ASN A 131 0.71 -1.66 4.23
N GLY A 132 -0.37 -2.05 3.55
CA GLY A 132 -0.70 -3.46 3.30
C GLY A 132 0.39 -4.20 2.53
N VAL A 133 0.98 -3.56 1.51
CA VAL A 133 2.10 -4.13 0.75
C VAL A 133 3.32 -4.37 1.65
N TYR A 134 3.70 -3.39 2.47
CA TYR A 134 4.85 -3.54 3.37
C TYR A 134 4.61 -4.57 4.48
N VAL A 135 3.38 -4.66 5.01
CA VAL A 135 3.03 -5.70 6.00
C VAL A 135 3.22 -7.08 5.38
N ARG A 136 2.66 -7.30 4.18
CA ARG A 136 2.80 -8.57 3.48
C ARG A 136 4.26 -8.93 3.20
N LEU A 137 5.05 -7.99 2.68
CA LEU A 137 6.48 -8.20 2.44
C LEU A 137 7.22 -8.62 3.72
N ASN A 138 6.94 -7.95 4.84
CA ASN A 138 7.56 -8.29 6.11
C ASN A 138 7.14 -9.66 6.62
N THR A 139 5.86 -10.04 6.49
CA THR A 139 5.38 -11.38 6.83
C THR A 139 6.10 -12.45 6.01
N ASP A 140 6.26 -12.25 4.71
CA ASP A 140 6.95 -13.21 3.84
C ASP A 140 8.44 -13.34 4.21
N CYS A 141 9.09 -12.21 4.54
CA CYS A 141 10.49 -12.19 5.01
C CYS A 141 10.65 -12.92 6.34
N LEU A 142 9.73 -12.69 7.30
CA LEU A 142 9.75 -13.35 8.60
C LEU A 142 9.56 -14.87 8.48
N GLN A 143 8.63 -15.30 7.63
CA GLN A 143 8.44 -16.73 7.35
C GLN A 143 9.72 -17.37 6.78
N THR A 144 10.42 -16.66 5.90
CA THR A 144 11.69 -17.12 5.30
C THR A 144 12.77 -17.28 6.36
N LEU A 145 12.87 -16.34 7.31
CA LEU A 145 13.83 -16.42 8.42
C LEU A 145 13.48 -17.53 9.41
N ASN A 146 12.21 -17.72 9.75
CA ASN A 146 11.77 -18.80 10.62
C ASN A 146 12.07 -20.19 10.03
N GLU A 147 11.86 -20.34 8.72
CA GLU A 147 12.20 -21.57 8.01
C GLU A 147 13.72 -21.78 7.94
N LEU A 148 14.49 -20.72 7.69
CA LEU A 148 15.95 -20.77 7.74
C LEU A 148 16.42 -21.22 9.13
N GLU A 149 15.86 -20.67 10.19
CA GLU A 149 16.18 -21.03 11.57
C GLU A 149 15.92 -22.52 11.82
N ALA A 150 14.73 -23.00 11.45
CA ALA A 150 14.39 -24.41 11.60
C ALA A 150 15.36 -25.35 10.87
N VAL A 151 15.85 -24.92 9.70
CA VAL A 151 16.76 -25.69 8.84
C VAL A 151 18.22 -25.56 9.30
N THR A 152 18.61 -24.53 10.05
CA THR A 152 19.98 -24.37 10.56
C THR A 152 20.17 -24.85 11.99
N THR A 153 19.09 -24.93 12.77
CA THR A 153 19.14 -25.33 14.18
C THR A 153 19.22 -26.86 14.32
N PRO A 154 20.26 -27.40 14.99
CA PRO A 154 20.33 -28.83 15.26
C PRO A 154 19.12 -29.31 16.06
N GLY A 155 18.56 -30.47 15.70
CA GLY A 155 17.45 -31.09 16.44
C GLY A 155 16.05 -30.50 16.22
N LYS A 156 15.90 -29.34 15.54
CA LYS A 156 14.57 -28.80 15.17
C LYS A 156 13.89 -29.59 14.05
N LEU A 157 14.68 -30.12 13.12
CA LEU A 157 14.23 -30.91 11.99
C LEU A 157 15.13 -32.14 11.80
N GLU A 158 14.51 -33.31 11.72
CA GLU A 158 15.16 -34.52 11.21
C GLU A 158 15.17 -34.44 9.68
N MET A 159 16.34 -34.16 9.11
CA MET A 159 16.52 -34.09 7.66
C MET A 159 17.93 -34.51 7.28
N LYS A 160 18.06 -35.12 6.09
CA LYS A 160 19.39 -35.44 5.55
C LYS A 160 20.14 -34.17 5.18
N TYR A 161 21.46 -34.28 5.13
CA TYR A 161 22.33 -33.15 4.83
C TYR A 161 22.04 -32.54 3.46
N ASP A 162 21.87 -33.36 2.41
CA ASP A 162 21.58 -32.91 1.05
C ASP A 162 20.20 -32.25 0.93
N GLU A 163 19.20 -32.75 1.65
CA GLU A 163 17.87 -32.13 1.76
C GLU A 163 17.96 -30.75 2.44
N ARG A 164 18.82 -30.60 3.46
CA ARG A 164 19.08 -29.33 4.15
C ARG A 164 19.64 -28.29 3.18
N ILE A 165 20.60 -28.68 2.35
CA ILE A 165 21.21 -27.77 1.35
C ILE A 165 20.19 -27.32 0.32
N LYS A 166 19.44 -28.26 -0.26
CA LYS A 166 18.38 -27.93 -1.22
C LYS A 166 17.35 -26.98 -0.63
N ARG A 167 17.04 -27.11 0.66
CA ARG A 167 16.13 -26.21 1.35
C ARG A 167 16.73 -24.80 1.51
N ILE A 168 17.99 -24.69 1.91
CA ILE A 168 18.70 -23.40 1.99
C ILE A 168 18.77 -22.73 0.62
N ASP A 169 19.04 -23.48 -0.45
CA ASP A 169 19.06 -22.95 -1.82
C ASP A 169 17.70 -22.37 -2.24
N LYS A 170 16.61 -23.04 -1.86
CA LYS A 170 15.25 -22.55 -2.09
C LYS A 170 14.97 -21.26 -1.31
N LEU A 171 15.37 -21.19 -0.04
CA LEU A 171 15.23 -19.98 0.79
C LEU A 171 16.06 -18.82 0.26
N PHE A 172 17.23 -19.10 -0.31
CA PHE A 172 18.06 -18.13 -1.01
C PHE A 172 17.36 -17.57 -2.25
N ALA A 173 16.78 -18.42 -3.10
CA ALA A 173 16.00 -17.98 -4.25
C ALA A 173 14.77 -17.15 -3.84
N GLN A 174 14.08 -17.54 -2.76
CA GLN A 174 12.95 -16.80 -2.21
C GLN A 174 13.37 -15.42 -1.70
N SER A 175 14.50 -15.33 -0.98
CA SER A 175 15.05 -14.06 -0.50
C SER A 175 15.45 -13.12 -1.65
N GLN A 176 16.02 -13.66 -2.73
CA GLN A 176 16.31 -12.87 -3.94
C GLN A 176 15.04 -12.30 -4.57
N SER A 177 13.96 -13.10 -4.65
CA SER A 177 12.67 -12.63 -5.17
C SER A 177 12.08 -11.51 -4.31
N GLN A 178 12.11 -11.67 -2.99
CA GLN A 178 11.64 -10.66 -2.02
C GLN A 178 12.46 -9.36 -2.13
N TYR A 179 13.78 -9.48 -2.25
CA TYR A 179 14.66 -8.33 -2.45
C TYR A 179 14.39 -7.61 -3.78
N GLY A 180 14.23 -8.38 -4.87
CA GLY A 180 13.86 -7.86 -6.17
C GLY A 180 12.53 -7.08 -6.13
N PHE A 181 11.52 -7.64 -5.47
CA PHE A 181 10.24 -6.98 -5.26
C PHE A 181 10.37 -5.69 -4.44
N ALA A 182 11.09 -5.74 -3.31
CA ALA A 182 11.28 -4.56 -2.46
C ALA A 182 11.95 -3.41 -3.23
N LYS A 183 12.91 -3.74 -4.10
CA LYS A 183 13.61 -2.81 -4.98
C LYS A 183 12.69 -2.24 -6.06
N SER A 184 11.98 -3.08 -6.80
CA SER A 184 11.07 -2.61 -7.85
C SER A 184 9.96 -1.73 -7.28
N PHE A 185 9.31 -2.19 -6.21
CA PHE A 185 8.23 -1.45 -5.57
C PHE A 185 8.70 -0.11 -5.00
N SER A 186 9.90 -0.05 -4.40
CA SER A 186 10.47 1.21 -3.92
C SER A 186 10.75 2.19 -5.06
N ASN A 187 11.22 1.71 -6.21
CA ASN A 187 11.45 2.54 -7.39
C ASN A 187 10.15 3.06 -7.99
N ASP A 188 9.13 2.19 -8.09
CA ASP A 188 7.81 2.58 -8.60
C ASP A 188 7.16 3.64 -7.69
N LEU A 189 7.28 3.45 -6.37
CA LEU A 189 6.81 4.42 -5.38
C LEU A 189 7.52 5.76 -5.52
N LEU A 190 8.85 5.75 -5.71
CA LEU A 190 9.63 6.97 -5.94
C LEU A 190 9.16 7.69 -7.22
N MET A 191 8.91 6.96 -8.31
CA MET A 191 8.41 7.53 -9.56
C MET A 191 7.03 8.16 -9.37
N MET A 192 6.14 7.48 -8.65
CA MET A 192 4.81 8.01 -8.33
C MET A 192 4.87 9.26 -7.47
N GLN A 193 5.81 9.34 -6.51
CA GLN A 193 6.05 10.56 -5.72
C GLN A 193 6.47 11.73 -6.61
N ILE A 194 7.39 11.50 -7.54
CA ILE A 194 7.88 12.50 -8.48
C ILE A 194 6.71 13.03 -9.34
N GLN A 195 5.92 12.12 -9.93
CA GLN A 195 4.77 12.48 -10.75
C GLN A 195 3.73 13.29 -9.99
N LYS A 196 3.35 12.85 -8.78
CA LYS A 196 2.38 13.58 -7.93
C LYS A 196 2.90 14.94 -7.49
N SER A 197 4.21 15.07 -7.25
CA SER A 197 4.82 16.36 -6.95
C SER A 197 4.67 17.34 -8.12
N TYR A 198 4.97 16.91 -9.34
CA TYR A 198 4.78 17.74 -10.54
C TYR A 198 3.32 18.14 -10.74
N GLN A 199 2.39 17.20 -10.61
CA GLN A 199 0.95 17.48 -10.71
C GLN A 199 0.48 18.52 -9.69
N ASN A 200 0.97 18.45 -8.45
CA ASN A 200 0.64 19.44 -7.43
C ASN A 200 1.22 20.82 -7.76
N THR A 201 2.44 20.89 -8.28
CA THR A 201 3.04 22.15 -8.74
C THR A 201 2.24 22.73 -9.90
N ASP A 202 1.90 21.93 -10.92
CA ASP A 202 1.11 22.38 -12.07
C ASP A 202 -0.28 22.88 -11.65
N LEU A 203 -0.94 22.19 -10.72
CA LEU A 203 -2.22 22.61 -10.14
C LEU A 203 -2.09 23.93 -9.39
N GLN A 204 -1.00 24.14 -8.63
CA GLN A 204 -0.75 25.41 -7.96
C GLN A 204 -0.50 26.53 -8.97
N THR A 205 0.32 26.30 -9.99
CA THR A 205 0.57 27.27 -11.07
C THR A 205 -0.72 27.63 -11.80
N ALA A 206 -1.55 26.64 -12.16
CA ALA A 206 -2.84 26.88 -12.80
C ALA A 206 -3.77 27.70 -11.90
N ARG A 207 -3.86 27.38 -10.61
CA ARG A 207 -4.64 28.17 -9.63
C ARG A 207 -4.18 29.62 -9.57
N THR A 208 -2.87 29.86 -9.56
CA THR A 208 -2.30 31.22 -9.61
C THR A 208 -2.64 31.94 -10.90
N LEU A 209 -2.51 31.27 -12.05
CA LEU A 209 -2.81 31.86 -13.38
C LEU A 209 -4.30 32.20 -13.56
N TYR A 210 -5.20 31.36 -13.06
CA TYR A 210 -6.65 31.56 -13.18
C TYR A 210 -7.28 32.31 -11.99
N GLY A 211 -6.47 32.73 -11.01
CA GLY A 211 -6.97 33.45 -9.82
C GLY A 211 -7.90 32.62 -8.92
N ILE A 212 -7.87 31.29 -9.04
CA ILE A 212 -8.69 30.38 -8.23
C ILE A 212 -7.94 30.14 -6.92
N LYS A 213 -8.44 30.70 -5.82
CA LYS A 213 -7.92 30.46 -4.47
C LYS A 213 -8.38 29.12 -3.91
#